data_AF-Q9RZA3-F1
#
_entry.id   AF-Q9RZA3-F1
#
_cell.length_a   1.000
_cell.length_b   1.000
_cell.length_c   1.000
_cell.angle_alpha   90.00
_cell.angle_beta   90.00
_cell.angle_gamma   90.00
#
_symmetry.space_group_name_H-M   'P 1'
#
loop_
_entity.id
_entity.type
_entity.pdbx_description
1 polymer ?
#
loop_
_entity_poly.entity_id
_entity_poly.type
_entity_poly.pdbx_seq_one_letter_code
_entity_poly.pdbx_strand_id
1 'polypeptide(L)'
;MGEGPSNQQAPLSVPELTTLAQAFGALYVLEGATLGGQLISRHLRRTLGLSPEQGSAYFSGYGPQTGPRWRSFGEVLEASVPAEDAAEVVAGARQTFGAFRRALQGLSEAEAVQVPEVAHA
;
A
#
# COMPACT_ATOMS: atom_id res chain seq x y z
N MET A 1 11.67 20.63 25.38
CA MET A 1 11.74 19.57 24.36
C MET A 1 10.39 18.85 24.41
N GLY A 2 9.47 19.21 23.51
CA GLY A 2 8.13 18.61 23.49
C GLY A 2 8.20 17.24 22.85
N GLU A 3 7.75 16.20 23.57
CA GLU A 3 7.55 14.88 23.01
C GLU A 3 6.56 15.01 21.84
N GLY A 4 7.00 14.64 20.64
CA GLY A 4 6.11 14.57 19.49
C GLY A 4 4.96 13.61 19.77
N PRO A 5 3.81 13.75 19.08
CA PRO A 5 2.64 12.92 19.36
C PRO A 5 3.05 11.44 19.31
N SER A 6 2.86 10.74 20.43
CA SER A 6 3.08 9.30 20.50
C SER A 6 2.20 8.62 19.46
N ASN A 7 2.82 8.10 18.40
CA ASN A 7 2.13 7.45 17.30
C ASN A 7 1.61 6.08 17.77
N GLN A 8 0.49 6.05 18.49
CA GLN A 8 -0.23 4.84 18.88
C GLN A 8 -1.05 4.30 17.71
N GLN A 9 -0.37 3.96 16.61
CA GLN A 9 -1.01 3.20 15.55
C GLN A 9 -1.19 1.76 16.04
N ALA A 10 -2.44 1.26 16.00
CA ALA A 10 -2.71 -0.14 16.25
C ALA A 10 -1.81 -1.00 15.32
N PRO A 11 -1.16 -2.05 15.84
CA PRO A 11 -0.23 -2.84 15.05
C PRO A 11 -0.94 -3.39 13.81
N LEU A 12 -0.33 -3.15 12.64
CA LEU A 12 -0.83 -3.69 11.38
C LEU A 12 -0.87 -5.22 11.48
N SER A 13 -2.04 -5.81 11.27
CA SER A 13 -2.21 -7.26 11.16
C SER A 13 -1.60 -7.72 9.83
N VAL A 14 -0.35 -8.15 9.89
CA VAL A 14 0.39 -8.71 8.74
C VAL A 14 -0.17 -10.10 8.40
N PRO A 15 -0.38 -10.43 7.12
CA PRO A 15 -0.85 -11.76 6.73
C PRO A 15 0.22 -12.83 7.03
N GLU A 16 -0.21 -13.99 7.50
CA GLU A 16 0.67 -15.15 7.69
C GLU A 16 0.84 -15.89 6.36
N LEU A 17 1.97 -15.64 5.68
CA LEU A 17 2.30 -16.27 4.41
C LEU A 17 3.24 -17.44 4.67
N THR A 18 2.77 -18.66 4.47
CA THR A 18 3.47 -19.90 4.82
C THR A 18 4.15 -20.58 3.63
N THR A 19 3.86 -20.14 2.40
CA THR A 19 4.43 -20.69 1.16
C THR A 19 5.05 -19.60 0.29
N LEU A 20 6.00 -20.00 -0.58
CA LEU A 20 6.59 -19.09 -1.57
C LEU A 20 5.53 -18.51 -2.52
N ALA A 21 4.57 -19.34 -2.96
CA ALA A 21 3.47 -18.90 -3.81
C ALA A 21 2.62 -17.82 -3.12
N GLN A 22 2.29 -17.99 -1.84
CA GLN A 22 1.59 -16.95 -1.07
C GLN A 22 2.41 -15.66 -0.94
N ALA A 23 3.73 -15.76 -0.74
CA ALA A 23 4.63 -14.60 -0.72
C ALA A 23 4.62 -13.84 -2.06
N PHE A 24 4.63 -14.56 -3.18
CA PHE A 24 4.45 -13.98 -4.51
C PHE A 24 3.09 -13.28 -4.67
N GLY A 25 2.03 -13.85 -4.10
CA GLY A 25 0.72 -13.22 -4.02
C GLY A 25 0.73 -11.89 -3.28
N ALA A 26 1.43 -11.82 -2.15
CA ALA A 26 1.60 -10.57 -1.41
C ALA A 26 2.42 -9.54 -2.21
N LEU A 27 3.52 -9.96 -2.84
CA LEU A 27 4.33 -9.11 -3.71
C LEU A 27 3.52 -8.56 -4.88
N TYR A 28 2.63 -9.35 -5.48
CA TYR A 28 1.74 -8.87 -6.53
C TYR A 28 0.93 -7.65 -6.08
N VAL A 29 0.39 -7.67 -4.85
CA VAL A 29 -0.35 -6.54 -4.29
C VAL A 29 0.55 -5.32 -4.07
N LEU A 30 1.74 -5.54 -3.50
CA LEU A 30 2.68 -4.47 -3.17
C LEU A 30 3.27 -3.80 -4.42
N GLU A 31 3.76 -4.60 -5.37
CA GLU A 31 4.28 -4.12 -6.65
C GLU A 31 3.19 -3.43 -7.46
N GLY A 32 1.97 -4.01 -7.50
CA GLY A 32 0.83 -3.41 -8.16
C GLY A 32 0.39 -2.07 -7.55
N ALA A 33 0.49 -1.93 -6.22
CA ALA A 33 0.17 -0.68 -5.53
C ALA A 33 1.06 0.49 -5.97
N THR A 34 2.28 0.23 -6.44
CA THR A 34 3.17 1.28 -6.96
C THR A 34 2.63 1.95 -8.22
N LEU A 35 1.88 1.23 -9.06
CA LEU A 35 1.20 1.77 -10.24
C LEU A 35 0.08 2.73 -9.82
N GLY A 36 -0.74 2.33 -8.84
CA GLY A 36 -1.78 3.20 -8.27
C GLY A 36 -1.18 4.42 -7.57
N GLY A 37 -0.05 4.25 -6.89
CA GLY A 37 0.72 5.32 -6.28
C GLY A 37 1.04 6.44 -7.27
N GLN A 38 1.44 6.12 -8.51
CA GLN A 38 1.72 7.14 -9.53
C GLN A 38 0.50 8.04 -9.81
N LEU A 39 -0.72 7.47 -9.79
CA LEU A 39 -1.94 8.25 -9.95
C LEU A 39 -2.21 9.15 -8.74
N ILE A 40 -2.02 8.60 -7.53
CA ILE A 40 -2.17 9.36 -6.28
C ILE A 40 -1.15 10.50 -6.22
N SER A 41 0.12 10.25 -6.53
CA SER A 41 1.19 11.26 -6.53
C SER A 41 0.86 12.43 -7.45
N ARG A 42 0.33 12.16 -8.66
CA ARG A 42 -0.15 13.22 -9.58
C ARG A 42 -1.31 14.01 -8.99
N HIS A 43 -2.24 13.33 -8.33
CA HIS A 43 -3.36 13.98 -7.67
C HIS A 43 -2.89 14.91 -6.54
N LEU A 44 -2.03 14.40 -5.63
CA LEU A 44 -1.47 15.16 -4.51
C LEU A 44 -0.70 16.39 -4.97
N ARG A 45 0.10 16.27 -6.04
CA ARG A 45 0.78 17.42 -6.63
C ARG A 45 -0.17 18.49 -7.11
N ARG A 46 -1.27 18.09 -7.75
CA ARG A 46 -2.27 19.02 -8.30
C ARG A 46 -3.12 19.69 -7.22
N THR A 47 -3.50 18.96 -6.17
CA THR A 47 -4.47 19.45 -5.16
C THR A 47 -3.80 20.04 -3.93
N LEU A 48 -2.62 19.55 -3.54
CA LEU A 48 -1.92 19.95 -2.32
C LEU A 48 -0.53 20.54 -2.58
N GLY A 49 -0.06 20.57 -3.83
CA GLY A 49 1.28 21.05 -4.17
C GLY A 49 2.43 20.16 -3.68
N LEU A 50 2.13 18.94 -3.23
CA LEU A 50 3.13 18.01 -2.71
C LEU A 50 3.94 17.36 -3.85
N SER A 51 5.22 17.18 -3.62
CA SER A 51 6.15 16.50 -4.52
C SER A 51 6.81 15.33 -3.79
N PRO A 52 7.47 14.39 -4.51
CA PRO A 52 8.21 13.31 -3.87
C PRO A 52 9.21 13.83 -2.83
N GLU A 53 9.87 14.96 -3.12
CA GLU A 53 10.83 15.62 -2.25
C GLU A 53 10.16 16.39 -1.09
N GLN A 54 8.84 16.57 -1.16
CA GLN A 54 8.04 17.37 -0.24
C GLN A 54 6.82 16.57 0.26
N GLY A 55 7.05 15.37 0.80
CA GLY A 55 6.03 14.63 1.56
C GLY A 55 5.15 13.66 0.77
N SER A 56 5.37 13.46 -0.54
CA SER A 56 4.67 12.43 -1.33
C SER A 56 5.58 11.33 -1.89
N ALA A 57 6.78 11.14 -1.31
CA ALA A 57 7.78 10.16 -1.75
C ALA A 57 7.19 8.74 -1.88
N TYR A 58 6.42 8.30 -0.89
CA TYR A 58 5.82 6.96 -0.84
C TYR A 58 4.99 6.63 -2.09
N PHE A 59 4.13 7.56 -2.52
CA PHE A 59 3.26 7.36 -3.68
C PHE A 59 4.03 7.39 -5.01
N SER A 60 5.30 7.80 -4.99
CA SER A 60 6.10 7.90 -6.20
C SER A 60 6.73 6.58 -6.61
N GLY A 61 6.49 5.48 -5.87
CA GLY A 61 6.93 4.13 -6.24
C GLY A 61 8.40 4.10 -6.66
N TYR A 62 8.65 3.63 -7.88
CA TYR A 62 9.99 3.63 -8.50
C TYR A 62 10.18 4.75 -9.54
N GLY A 63 9.35 5.79 -9.46
CA GLY A 63 9.32 6.89 -10.42
C GLY A 63 9.10 6.38 -11.86
N PRO A 64 9.92 6.80 -12.83
CA PRO A 64 9.85 6.33 -14.21
C PRO A 64 10.01 4.81 -14.37
N GLN A 65 10.64 4.14 -13.40
CA GLN A 65 10.87 2.68 -13.42
C GLN A 65 9.69 1.86 -12.92
N THR A 66 8.59 2.49 -12.47
CA THR A 66 7.43 1.78 -11.92
C THR A 66 6.82 0.78 -12.91
N GLY A 67 6.54 1.22 -14.14
CA GLY A 67 6.01 0.33 -15.19
C GLY A 67 6.96 -0.79 -15.62
N PRO A 68 8.26 -0.49 -15.86
CA PRO A 68 9.28 -1.52 -16.10
C PRO A 68 9.39 -2.56 -14.97
N ARG A 69 9.41 -2.13 -13.69
CA ARG A 69 9.51 -3.05 -12.55
C ARG A 69 8.28 -3.93 -12.40
N TRP A 70 7.08 -3.39 -12.62
CA TRP A 70 5.85 -4.19 -12.63
C TRP A 70 5.89 -5.32 -13.67
N ARG A 71 6.34 -5.01 -14.89
CA ARG A 71 6.46 -6.02 -15.96
C ARG A 71 7.51 -7.08 -15.61
N SER A 72 8.68 -6.65 -15.14
CA SER A 72 9.75 -7.56 -14.71
C SER A 72 9.30 -8.46 -13.55
N PHE A 73 8.54 -7.92 -12.59
CA PHE A 73 7.94 -8.73 -11.54
C PHE A 73 6.97 -9.79 -12.10
N GLY A 74 6.12 -9.44 -13.07
CA GLY A 74 5.23 -10.40 -13.74
C GLY A 74 6.00 -11.55 -14.40
N GLU A 75 7.09 -11.23 -15.12
CA GLU A 75 7.97 -12.24 -15.73
C GLU A 75 8.61 -13.17 -14.68
N VAL A 76 9.07 -12.60 -13.56
CA VAL A 76 9.64 -13.39 -12.44
C VAL A 76 8.59 -14.27 -11.79
N LEU A 77 7.38 -13.76 -11.58
CA LEU A 77 6.26 -14.50 -11.00
C LEU A 77 5.91 -15.72 -11.86
N GLU A 78 5.72 -15.51 -13.17
CA GLU A 78 5.39 -16.57 -14.13
C GLU A 78 6.48 -17.65 -14.21
N ALA A 79 7.76 -17.25 -14.09
CA ALA A 79 8.87 -18.19 -14.12
C ALA A 79 9.08 -18.94 -12.79
N SER A 80 8.67 -18.35 -11.66
CA SER A 80 9.00 -18.86 -10.32
C SER A 80 7.90 -19.72 -9.70
N VAL A 81 6.64 -19.56 -10.13
CA VAL A 81 5.51 -20.27 -9.54
C VAL A 81 4.84 -21.18 -10.57
N PRO A 82 4.83 -22.50 -10.35
CA PRO A 82 4.11 -23.45 -11.20
C PRO A 82 2.59 -23.16 -11.26
N ALA A 83 1.95 -23.55 -12.35
CA ALA A 83 0.53 -23.27 -12.57
C ALA A 83 -0.38 -23.95 -11.52
N GLU A 84 0.02 -25.11 -11.00
CA GLU A 84 -0.67 -25.82 -9.91
C GLU A 84 -0.72 -25.01 -8.61
N ASP A 85 0.25 -24.12 -8.38
CA ASP A 85 0.34 -23.28 -7.17
C ASP A 85 -0.37 -21.92 -7.33
N ALA A 86 -1.01 -21.67 -8.47
CA ALA A 86 -1.69 -20.39 -8.74
C ALA A 86 -2.76 -20.05 -7.68
N ALA A 87 -3.43 -21.06 -7.12
CA ALA A 87 -4.40 -20.87 -6.05
C ALA A 87 -3.76 -20.29 -4.77
N GLU A 88 -2.54 -20.69 -4.45
CA GLU A 88 -1.77 -20.20 -3.29
C GLU A 88 -1.30 -18.76 -3.52
N VAL A 89 -0.92 -18.39 -4.75
CA VAL A 89 -0.64 -17.00 -5.11
C VAL A 89 -1.87 -16.12 -4.88
N VAL A 90 -3.02 -16.55 -5.38
CA VAL A 90 -4.28 -15.82 -5.18
C VAL A 90 -4.63 -15.75 -3.69
N ALA A 91 -4.41 -16.82 -2.92
CA ALA A 91 -4.63 -16.82 -1.48
C ALA A 91 -3.77 -15.77 -0.77
N GLY A 92 -2.45 -15.72 -1.06
CA GLY A 92 -1.54 -14.71 -0.51
C GLY A 92 -1.97 -13.28 -0.86
N ALA A 93 -2.36 -13.03 -2.11
CA ALA A 93 -2.85 -11.72 -2.54
C ALA A 93 -4.13 -11.31 -1.78
N ARG A 94 -5.09 -12.22 -1.62
CA ARG A 94 -6.33 -11.98 -0.87
C ARG A 94 -6.07 -11.67 0.60
N GLN A 95 -5.11 -12.38 1.22
CA GLN A 95 -4.70 -12.12 2.60
C GLN A 95 -4.09 -10.71 2.74
N THR A 96 -3.21 -10.31 1.83
CA THR A 96 -2.59 -8.97 1.82
C THR A 96 -3.61 -7.85 1.59
N PHE A 97 -4.54 -8.00 0.64
CA PHE A 97 -5.66 -7.07 0.50
C PHE A 97 -6.54 -7.02 1.77
N GLY A 98 -6.74 -8.15 2.43
CA GLY A 98 -7.43 -8.24 3.71
C GLY A 98 -6.76 -7.43 4.82
N ALA A 99 -5.43 -7.50 4.91
CA ALA A 99 -4.64 -6.71 5.85
C ALA A 99 -4.78 -5.20 5.58
N PHE A 100 -4.65 -4.77 4.32
CA PHE A 100 -4.87 -3.36 3.95
C PHE A 100 -6.29 -2.88 4.30
N ARG A 101 -7.31 -3.69 4.04
CA ARG A 101 -8.70 -3.35 4.38
C ARG A 101 -8.87 -3.13 5.88
N ARG A 102 -8.39 -4.06 6.71
CA ARG A 102 -8.48 -3.95 8.17
C ARG A 102 -7.75 -2.72 8.70
N ALA A 103 -6.56 -2.45 8.17
CA ALA A 103 -5.78 -1.27 8.53
C ALA A 103 -6.55 0.04 8.21
N LEU A 104 -7.11 0.15 7.01
CA LEU A 104 -7.87 1.33 6.59
C LEU A 104 -9.18 1.50 7.39
N GLN A 105 -9.86 0.41 7.73
CA GLN A 105 -11.06 0.45 8.57
C GLN A 105 -10.72 0.91 9.99
N GLY A 106 -9.63 0.42 10.58
CA GLY A 106 -9.18 0.85 11.90
C GLY A 106 -8.78 2.34 11.95
N LEU A 107 -8.30 2.90 10.84
CA LEU A 107 -8.06 4.35 10.73
C LEU A 107 -9.38 5.15 10.70
N SER A 108 -10.40 4.65 9.98
CA SER A 108 -11.70 5.34 9.91
C SER A 108 -12.44 5.39 11.24
N GLU A 109 -12.27 4.38 12.10
CA GLU A 109 -12.82 4.37 13.46
C GLU A 109 -12.05 5.33 14.39
N ALA A 110 -10.75 5.51 14.17
CA ALA A 110 -9.93 6.45 14.93
C ALA A 110 -10.18 7.93 14.54
N GLU A 111 -10.44 8.21 13.27
CA GLU A 111 -10.74 9.57 12.76
C GLU A 111 -12.17 10.04 13.06
N ALA A 112 -13.09 9.14 13.44
CA ALA A 112 -14.44 9.50 13.89
C ALA A 112 -14.45 10.31 15.22
N VAL A 113 -13.30 10.45 15.87
CA VAL A 113 -13.10 11.33 17.03
C VAL A 113 -12.39 12.60 16.56
N GLN A 114 -13.15 13.70 16.48
CA GLN A 114 -12.74 15.12 16.27
C GLN A 114 -12.46 15.58 14.83
N VAL A 115 -13.51 16.05 14.15
CA VAL A 115 -13.43 17.21 13.25
C VAL A 115 -14.01 18.41 14.00
N PRO A 116 -13.21 19.40 14.45
CA PRO A 116 -13.78 20.62 15.01
C PRO A 116 -14.47 21.41 13.89
N GLU A 117 -15.73 21.76 14.13
CA GLU A 117 -16.52 22.64 13.27
C GLU A 117 -15.82 24.00 13.18
N VAL A 118 -15.36 24.37 11.99
CA VAL A 118 -14.81 25.70 11.75
C VAL A 118 -15.99 26.66 11.69
N ALA A 119 -16.22 27.39 12.79
CA ALA A 119 -17.18 28.48 12.81
C ALA A 119 -16.76 29.55 11.80
N HIS A 120 -17.56 29.73 10.75
CA HIS A 120 -17.49 30.91 9.90
C HIS A 120 -18.01 32.10 10.71
N ALA A 121 -17.11 33.00 11.07
CA ALA A 121 -17.41 34.35 11.55
C ALA A 121 -17.12 35.37 10.45
#